data_AF-A0A3D9B4H7-F1
#
_entry.id   AF-A0A3D9B4H7-F1
#
_cell.length_a   1.000
_cell.length_b   1.000
_cell.length_c   1.000
_cell.angle_alpha   90.00
_cell.angle_beta   90.00
_cell.angle_gamma   90.00
#
_symmetry.space_group_name_H-M   'P 1'
#
loop_
_entity.id
_entity.type
_entity.pdbx_description
1 polymer ?
#
loop_
_entity_poly.entity_id
_entity_poly.type
_entity_poly.pdbx_seq_one_letter_code
_entity_poly.pdbx_strand_id
1 'polypeptide(L)'
;MRKVLILITIILSAYLYSQQDGFQYATTDNKGVDYYLKLEGNNLYGLSQKVWVKHIAESKQIKSKKGKLISNGGGKVLTLFDISCQYSTYQILNTIKYNKNGDVIWSNNIPSSTENVVPGSVMEGIYEAICAKK
;
A
#
# COMPACT_ATOMS: atom_id res chain seq x y z
N MET A 1 -17.12 12.25 35.22
CA MET A 1 -15.95 11.42 34.86
C MET A 1 -16.32 10.06 34.27
N ARG A 2 -17.27 9.30 34.84
CA ARG A 2 -17.68 7.97 34.31
C ARG A 2 -18.17 7.98 32.85
N LYS A 3 -18.92 9.00 32.43
CA LYS A 3 -19.40 9.16 31.05
C LYS A 3 -18.29 9.50 30.05
N VAL A 4 -17.24 10.19 30.51
CA VAL A 4 -16.07 10.57 29.69
C VAL A 4 -15.20 9.34 29.44
N LEU A 5 -14.98 8.51 30.45
CA LEU A 5 -14.26 7.23 30.34
C LEU A 5 -14.89 6.30 29.30
N ILE A 6 -16.22 6.22 29.24
CA ILE A 6 -16.96 5.41 28.25
C ILE A 6 -16.72 5.93 26.82
N LEU A 7 -16.73 7.25 26.63
CA LEU A 7 -16.46 7.87 25.32
C LEU A 7 -15.04 7.59 24.83
N ILE A 8 -14.05 7.66 25.72
CA ILE A 8 -12.65 7.36 25.41
C ILE A 8 -12.49 5.89 25.02
N THR A 9 -13.19 4.97 25.71
CA THR A 9 -13.12 3.53 25.38
C THR A 9 -13.73 3.21 24.02
N ILE A 10 -14.85 3.86 23.67
CA ILE A 10 -15.50 3.67 22.36
C ILE A 10 -14.59 4.16 21.21
N ILE A 11 -13.97 5.33 21.39
CA ILE A 11 -13.05 5.88 20.38
C ILE A 11 -11.82 4.97 20.23
N LEU A 12 -11.22 4.51 21.34
CA LEU A 12 -10.05 3.63 21.30
C LEU A 12 -10.36 2.27 20.64
N SER A 13 -11.54 1.69 20.91
CA SER A 13 -11.96 0.45 20.25
C SER A 13 -12.13 0.63 18.74
N ALA A 14 -12.69 1.76 18.28
CA ALA A 14 -12.87 2.02 16.85
C ALA A 14 -11.52 2.10 16.10
N TYR A 15 -10.48 2.65 16.73
CA TYR A 15 -9.12 2.65 16.17
C TYR A 15 -8.50 1.25 16.11
N LEU A 16 -8.78 0.38 17.09
CA LEU A 16 -8.25 -0.99 17.12
C LEU A 16 -8.91 -1.90 16.06
N TYR A 17 -10.20 -1.74 15.79
CA TYR A 17 -10.91 -2.54 14.78
C TYR A 17 -10.60 -2.13 13.33
N SER A 18 -10.03 -0.94 13.09
CA SER A 18 -9.70 -0.47 11.73
C SER A 18 -8.47 -1.15 11.10
N GLN A 19 -7.70 -1.97 11.83
CA GLN A 19 -6.49 -2.64 11.32
C GLN A 19 -6.76 -4.01 10.65
N GLN A 20 -7.98 -4.24 10.16
CA GLN A 20 -8.51 -5.56 9.81
C GLN A 20 -7.75 -6.34 8.70
N ASP A 21 -6.98 -5.66 7.83
CA ASP A 21 -6.30 -6.32 6.70
C ASP A 21 -4.80 -6.58 6.92
N GLY A 22 -4.24 -6.14 8.05
CA GLY A 22 -2.82 -6.30 8.39
C GLY A 22 -1.85 -5.42 7.58
N PHE A 23 -2.36 -4.41 6.88
CA PHE A 23 -1.54 -3.40 6.21
C PHE A 23 -1.24 -2.23 7.15
N GLN A 24 0.01 -1.76 7.14
CA GLN A 24 0.49 -0.62 7.92
C GLN A 24 0.81 0.55 7.01
N TYR A 25 0.59 1.78 7.46
CA TYR A 25 1.00 2.96 6.70
C TYR A 25 2.52 2.99 6.51
N ALA A 26 2.97 3.38 5.32
CA ALA A 26 4.38 3.48 4.95
C ALA A 26 4.78 4.92 4.64
N THR A 27 4.17 5.52 3.62
CA THR A 27 4.49 6.86 3.14
C THR A 27 3.35 7.44 2.31
N THR A 28 3.42 8.72 1.97
CA THR A 28 2.48 9.43 1.10
C THR A 28 3.26 10.09 -0.03
N ASP A 29 2.77 9.99 -1.27
CA ASP A 29 3.39 10.69 -2.40
C ASP A 29 3.12 12.20 -2.40
N ASN A 30 3.73 12.91 -3.36
CA ASN A 30 3.55 14.36 -3.51
C ASN A 30 2.13 14.79 -3.93
N LYS A 31 1.25 13.84 -4.29
CA LYS A 31 -0.15 14.08 -4.64
C LYS A 31 -1.11 13.72 -3.51
N GLY A 32 -0.60 13.26 -2.36
CA GLY A 32 -1.42 12.85 -1.22
C GLY A 32 -1.95 11.42 -1.33
N VAL A 33 -1.35 10.58 -2.17
CA VAL A 33 -1.68 9.14 -2.26
C VAL A 33 -0.91 8.39 -1.19
N ASP A 34 -1.65 7.77 -0.26
CA ASP A 34 -1.07 6.95 0.80
C ASP A 34 -0.70 5.55 0.30
N TYR A 35 0.48 5.10 0.72
CA TYR A 35 1.01 3.77 0.48
C TYR A 35 1.05 3.00 1.80
N TYR A 36 0.56 1.77 1.75
CA TYR A 36 0.49 0.86 2.89
C TYR A 36 1.25 -0.42 2.59
N LEU A 37 1.92 -1.00 3.58
CA LEU A 37 2.73 -2.20 3.43
C LEU A 37 2.22 -3.38 4.28
N LYS A 38 2.52 -4.60 3.86
CA LYS A 38 2.32 -5.83 4.61
C LYS A 38 3.44 -6.82 4.29
N LEU A 39 4.24 -7.16 5.29
CA LEU A 39 5.39 -8.08 5.13
C LEU A 39 4.91 -9.52 4.92
N GLU A 40 5.50 -10.23 3.96
CA GLU A 40 5.31 -11.67 3.78
C GLU A 40 6.29 -12.45 4.67
N GLY A 41 6.00 -12.49 5.98
CA GLY A 41 6.75 -13.33 6.94
C GLY A 41 8.26 -13.09 7.02
N ASN A 42 8.95 -13.89 7.84
CA ASN A 42 10.39 -13.78 8.00
C ASN A 42 11.11 -14.53 6.89
N ASN A 43 11.91 -13.82 6.08
CA ASN A 43 12.76 -14.45 5.08
C ASN A 43 13.87 -15.23 5.78
N LEU A 44 13.94 -16.55 5.55
CA LEU A 44 14.81 -17.53 6.22
C LEU A 44 16.33 -17.23 6.06
N TYR A 45 16.70 -16.35 5.12
CA TYR A 45 18.09 -16.00 4.82
C TYR A 45 18.44 -14.51 5.04
N GLY A 46 17.49 -13.68 5.50
CA GLY A 46 17.76 -12.31 5.99
C GLY A 46 18.28 -11.25 5.00
N LEU A 47 18.54 -11.60 3.73
CA LEU A 47 19.16 -10.69 2.74
C LEU A 47 18.17 -9.73 2.08
N SER A 48 16.89 -10.11 2.01
CA SER A 48 15.82 -9.31 1.43
C SER A 48 14.48 -9.58 2.12
N GLN A 49 13.51 -8.70 1.95
CA GLN A 49 12.18 -8.82 2.52
C GLN A 49 11.13 -8.73 1.41
N LYS A 50 10.23 -9.71 1.40
CA LYS A 50 9.05 -9.68 0.53
C LYS A 50 7.95 -8.86 1.18
N VAL A 51 7.39 -7.91 0.45
CA VAL A 51 6.39 -6.99 0.97
C VAL A 51 5.31 -6.70 -0.06
N TRP A 52 4.06 -6.79 0.38
CA TRP A 52 2.93 -6.26 -0.37
C TRP A 52 2.78 -4.78 -0.09
N VAL A 53 2.78 -3.97 -1.14
CA VAL A 53 2.49 -2.54 -1.09
C VAL A 53 1.13 -2.28 -1.73
N LYS A 54 0.29 -1.52 -1.04
CA LYS A 54 -1.09 -1.18 -1.41
C LYS A 54 -1.23 0.32 -1.54
N HIS A 55 -1.84 0.78 -2.63
CA HIS A 55 -2.36 2.14 -2.76
C HIS A 55 -3.71 2.14 -3.50
N ILE A 56 -4.49 3.20 -3.30
CA ILE A 56 -5.77 3.40 -3.98
C ILE A 56 -5.48 4.05 -5.33
N ALA A 57 -6.01 3.47 -6.41
CA ALA A 57 -5.91 4.08 -7.73
C ALA A 57 -6.84 5.30 -7.80
N GLU A 58 -6.38 6.42 -8.36
CA GLU A 58 -7.21 7.61 -8.52
C GLU A 58 -8.51 7.30 -9.30
N SER A 59 -9.64 7.82 -8.82
CA SER A 59 -10.89 7.84 -9.56
C SER A 59 -11.12 9.21 -10.19
N LYS A 60 -11.59 9.25 -11.44
CA LYS A 60 -11.97 10.47 -12.14
C LYS A 60 -13.48 10.46 -12.43
N GLN A 61 -14.13 11.59 -12.20
CA GLN A 61 -15.52 11.78 -12.64
C GLN A 61 -15.53 12.11 -14.13
N ILE A 62 -16.26 11.33 -14.93
CA ILE A 62 -16.45 11.60 -16.36
C ILE A 62 -17.94 11.74 -16.68
N LYS A 63 -18.30 12.58 -17.65
CA LYS A 63 -19.68 12.64 -18.17
C LYS A 63 -19.92 11.44 -19.07
N SER A 64 -20.93 10.65 -18.75
CA SER A 64 -21.45 9.60 -19.63
C SER A 64 -22.09 10.20 -20.89
N LYS A 65 -22.29 9.38 -21.93
CA LYS A 65 -23.03 9.75 -23.14
C LYS A 65 -24.45 10.25 -22.86
N LYS A 66 -25.03 9.93 -21.69
CA LYS A 66 -26.35 10.38 -21.24
C LYS A 66 -26.30 11.61 -20.32
N GLY A 67 -25.17 12.32 -20.27
CA GLY A 67 -24.98 13.53 -19.46
C GLY A 67 -24.77 13.32 -17.96
N LYS A 68 -24.98 12.10 -17.44
CA LYS A 68 -24.74 11.76 -16.02
C LYS A 68 -23.25 11.69 -15.72
N LEU A 69 -22.80 12.25 -14.60
CA LEU A 69 -21.45 12.02 -14.06
C LEU A 69 -21.33 10.57 -13.58
N ILE A 70 -20.29 9.88 -14.04
CA ILE A 70 -19.95 8.53 -13.60
C ILE A 70 -18.50 8.52 -13.09
N SER A 71 -18.27 7.82 -11.99
CA SER A 71 -16.91 7.56 -11.50
C SER A 71 -16.24 6.51 -12.39
N ASN A 72 -15.20 6.92 -13.08
CA ASN A 72 -14.33 6.08 -13.90
C ASN A 72 -12.96 5.91 -13.23
N GLY A 73 -12.40 4.71 -13.26
CA GLY A 73 -11.24 4.36 -12.44
C GLY A 73 -11.61 4.13 -10.96
N GLY A 74 -10.66 4.34 -10.06
CA GLY A 74 -10.76 3.89 -8.68
C GLY A 74 -10.41 2.41 -8.51
N GLY A 75 -10.35 1.97 -7.26
CA GLY A 75 -9.95 0.61 -6.88
C GLY A 75 -8.64 0.60 -6.11
N LYS A 76 -7.91 -0.50 -6.15
CA LYS A 76 -6.62 -0.64 -5.45
C LYS A 76 -5.59 -1.33 -6.34
N VAL A 77 -4.34 -0.97 -6.12
CA VAL A 77 -3.18 -1.65 -6.70
C VAL A 77 -2.43 -2.32 -5.57
N LEU A 78 -2.10 -3.60 -5.76
CA LEU A 78 -1.21 -4.37 -4.90
C LEU A 78 0.04 -4.75 -5.67
N THR A 79 1.20 -4.37 -5.16
CA THR A 79 2.49 -4.70 -5.75
C THR A 79 3.31 -5.49 -4.74
N LEU A 80 3.78 -6.67 -5.11
CA LEU A 80 4.71 -7.46 -4.33
C LEU A 80 6.13 -7.03 -4.71
N PHE A 81 6.89 -6.57 -3.73
CA PHE A 81 8.30 -6.24 -3.86
C PHE A 81 9.17 -7.27 -3.15
N ASP A 82 10.39 -7.44 -3.65
CA ASP A 82 11.52 -7.98 -2.90
C ASP A 82 12.51 -6.84 -2.65
N ILE A 83 12.77 -6.51 -1.37
CA ILE A 83 13.56 -5.34 -0.99
C ILE A 83 14.80 -5.78 -0.22
N SER A 84 15.98 -5.35 -0.64
CA SER A 84 17.22 -5.58 0.11
C SER A 84 17.64 -4.32 0.88
N CYS A 85 17.51 -4.39 2.21
CA CYS A 85 18.00 -3.35 3.12
C CYS A 85 19.53 -3.21 3.15
N GLN A 86 20.27 -4.22 2.67
CA GLN A 86 21.73 -4.18 2.64
C GLN A 86 22.25 -3.40 1.44
N TYR A 87 21.59 -3.55 0.29
CA TYR A 87 22.05 -2.97 -0.98
C TYR A 87 21.23 -1.75 -1.41
N SER A 88 20.21 -1.36 -0.64
CA SER A 88 19.25 -0.30 -1.02
C SER A 88 18.64 -0.54 -2.40
N THR A 89 18.23 -1.78 -2.66
CA THR A 89 17.64 -2.20 -3.93
C THR A 89 16.27 -2.83 -3.75
N TYR A 90 15.49 -2.86 -4.83
CA TYR A 90 14.21 -3.53 -4.89
C TYR A 90 13.99 -4.22 -6.24
N GLN A 91 13.08 -5.18 -6.24
CA GLN A 91 12.55 -5.83 -7.44
C GLN A 91 11.04 -5.93 -7.32
N ILE A 92 10.30 -5.65 -8.38
CA ILE A 92 8.86 -5.92 -8.44
C ILE A 92 8.68 -7.37 -8.85
N LEU A 93 8.01 -8.17 -8.01
CA LEU A 93 7.72 -9.59 -8.29
C LEU A 93 6.33 -9.79 -8.91
N ASN A 94 5.34 -8.99 -8.48
CA ASN A 94 3.97 -9.09 -8.96
C ASN A 94 3.26 -7.75 -8.82
N THR A 95 2.34 -7.44 -9.73
CA THR A 95 1.40 -6.31 -9.58
C THR A 95 0.00 -6.75 -9.96
N ILE A 96 -0.98 -6.43 -9.11
CA ILE A 96 -2.39 -6.75 -9.31
C ILE A 96 -3.20 -5.46 -9.19
N LYS A 97 -4.04 -5.19 -10.17
CA LYS A 97 -4.96 -4.05 -10.20
C LYS A 97 -6.38 -4.54 -10.05
N TYR A 98 -7.08 -3.95 -9.09
CA TYR A 98 -8.49 -4.21 -8.83
C TYR A 98 -9.30 -3.00 -9.24
N ASN A 99 -10.49 -3.23 -9.78
CA ASN A 99 -11.49 -2.17 -9.90
C ASN A 99 -12.07 -1.82 -8.52
N LYS A 100 -12.95 -0.81 -8.48
CA LYS A 100 -13.66 -0.36 -7.27
C LYS A 100 -14.57 -1.43 -6.63
N ASN A 101 -14.97 -2.46 -7.37
CA ASN A 101 -15.81 -3.54 -6.87
C ASN A 101 -14.97 -4.67 -6.24
N GLY A 102 -13.64 -4.62 -6.38
CA GLY A 102 -12.74 -5.66 -5.92
C GLY A 102 -12.44 -6.75 -6.96
N ASP A 103 -12.87 -6.59 -8.22
CA ASP A 103 -12.54 -7.54 -9.28
C ASP A 103 -11.15 -7.23 -9.86
N VAL A 104 -10.37 -8.27 -10.16
CA VAL A 104 -9.08 -8.11 -10.85
C VAL A 104 -9.33 -7.68 -12.29
N ILE A 105 -8.78 -6.53 -12.66
CA ILE A 105 -8.84 -6.01 -14.04
C ILE A 105 -7.52 -6.19 -14.80
N TRP A 106 -6.42 -6.40 -14.07
CA TRP A 106 -5.11 -6.62 -14.66
C TRP A 106 -4.16 -7.21 -13.61
N SER A 107 -3.26 -8.10 -14.04
CA SER A 107 -2.16 -8.61 -13.23
C SER A 107 -0.92 -8.88 -14.07
N ASN A 108 0.26 -8.69 -13.50
CA ASN A 108 1.53 -9.10 -14.08
C ASN A 108 2.41 -9.73 -12.98
N ASN A 109 2.76 -10.99 -13.18
CA ASN A 109 3.58 -11.80 -12.27
C ASN A 109 5.01 -12.04 -12.80
N ILE A 110 5.42 -11.33 -13.86
CA ILE A 110 6.78 -11.39 -14.38
C ILE A 110 7.65 -10.44 -13.53
N PRO A 111 8.70 -10.95 -12.86
CA PRO A 111 9.58 -10.10 -12.08
C PRO A 111 10.29 -9.04 -12.94
N SER A 112 10.42 -7.82 -12.43
CA SER A 112 11.20 -6.75 -13.06
C SER A 112 12.70 -7.00 -12.93
N SER A 113 13.52 -6.16 -13.57
CA SER A 113 14.92 -6.01 -13.17
C SER A 113 15.02 -5.48 -11.73
N THR A 114 16.14 -5.76 -11.08
CA THR A 114 16.52 -5.12 -9.82
C THR A 114 16.85 -3.65 -10.07
N GLU A 115 16.31 -2.77 -9.25
CA GLU A 115 16.50 -1.32 -9.31
C GLU A 115 17.02 -0.79 -7.98
N ASN A 116 17.73 0.34 -8.03
CA ASN A 116 18.18 1.05 -6.83
C ASN A 116 17.04 1.91 -6.29
N VAL A 117 16.96 2.03 -4.96
CA VAL A 117 16.08 3.00 -4.31
C VAL A 117 16.56 4.41 -4.67
N VAL A 118 15.69 5.20 -5.30
CA VAL A 118 15.98 6.57 -5.71
C VAL A 118 15.57 7.54 -4.59
N PRO A 119 16.45 8.44 -4.14
CA PRO A 119 16.11 9.45 -3.14
C PRO A 119 14.97 10.37 -3.57
N GLY A 120 14.12 10.78 -2.63
CA GLY A 120 12.91 11.58 -2.85
C GLY A 120 11.77 10.83 -3.54
N SER A 121 11.89 9.52 -3.74
CA SER A 121 10.85 8.69 -4.36
C SER A 121 9.92 8.07 -3.32
N VAL A 122 8.74 7.65 -3.75
CA VAL A 122 7.83 6.84 -2.92
C VAL A 122 8.53 5.56 -2.43
N MET A 123 9.41 5.00 -3.26
CA MET A 123 10.14 3.78 -2.91
C MET A 123 11.13 4.00 -1.76
N GLU A 124 11.70 5.19 -1.61
CA GLU A 124 12.52 5.55 -0.45
C GLU A 124 11.70 5.51 0.83
N GLY A 125 10.52 6.14 0.85
CA GLY A 125 9.64 6.08 2.03
C GLY A 125 9.18 4.66 2.38
N ILE A 126 8.91 3.82 1.38
CA ILE A 126 8.61 2.39 1.59
C ILE A 126 9.83 1.67 2.18
N TYR A 127 11.01 1.93 1.62
CA TYR A 127 12.27 1.35 2.06
C TYR A 127 12.58 1.71 3.52
N GLU A 128 12.47 2.98 3.89
CA GLU A 128 12.67 3.46 5.27
C GLU A 128 11.69 2.80 6.23
N ALA A 129 10.40 2.71 5.88
CA ALA A 129 9.39 2.08 6.72
C ALA A 129 9.70 0.61 7.05
N ILE A 130 10.44 -0.08 6.17
CA ILE A 130 10.81 -1.49 6.28
C ILE A 130 12.17 -1.65 6.96
N CYS A 131 13.17 -0.90 6.52
CA CYS A 131 14.56 -1.09 6.86
C CYS A 131 15.01 -0.26 8.08
N ALA A 132 14.33 0.84 8.42
CA ALA A 132 14.69 1.69 9.57
C ALA A 132 14.26 1.11 10.94
N LYS A 133 13.50 0.01 10.97
CA LYS A 133 13.07 -0.66 12.22
C LYS A 133 14.13 -1.62 12.81
N LYS A 134 15.42 -1.42 12.53
CA LYS A 134 16.52 -2.23 13.10
C LYS A 134 17.33 -1.47 14.14
#